data_AF-A0A164FD82-F1
#
_entry.id   AF-A0A164FD82-F1
#
_cell.length_a   1.000
_cell.length_b   1.000
_cell.length_c   1.000
_cell.angle_alpha   90.00
_cell.angle_beta   90.00
_cell.angle_gamma   90.00
#
_symmetry.space_group_name_H-M   'P 1'
#
loop_
_entity.id
_entity.type
_entity.pdbx_description
1 polymer ?
#
loop_
_entity_poly.entity_id
_entity_poly.type
_entity_poly.pdbx_seq_one_letter_code
_entity_poly.pdbx_strand_id
1 'polypeptide(L)' 'SGYTNWGPREPNAGNSEEDCMVFLYSGSSNGWNDNHCYVRYPGTCELHPEDNLTAKFRRL' A
#
# COMPACT_ATOMS: atom_id res chain seq x y z
N SER A 1 1.88 -11.34 -15.42
CA SER A 1 1.93 -9.95 -14.92
C SER A 1 0.65 -9.69 -14.14
N GLY A 2 0.74 -9.13 -12.93
CA GLY A 2 -0.42 -8.78 -12.09
C GLY A 2 -1.03 -7.42 -12.44
N TYR A 3 -2.11 -7.05 -11.76
CA TYR A 3 -2.73 -5.72 -11.88
C TYR A 3 -1.93 -4.65 -11.14
N THR A 4 -1.87 -3.44 -11.70
CA THR A 4 -1.30 -2.24 -11.05
C THR A 4 -2.19 -1.02 -11.29
N ASN A 5 -2.25 -0.10 -10.33
CA ASN A 5 -2.99 1.16 -10.43
C ASN A 5 -2.10 2.40 -10.19
N TRP A 6 -0.89 2.40 -10.77
CA TRP A 6 0.03 3.54 -10.64
C TRP A 6 -0.60 4.84 -11.13
N GLY A 7 -0.30 5.93 -10.43
CA GLY A 7 -0.68 7.26 -10.85
C GLY A 7 0.04 7.68 -12.14
N PRO A 8 -0.40 8.78 -12.78
CA PRO A 8 0.28 9.29 -13.96
C PRO A 8 1.77 9.55 -13.66
N ARG A 9 2.64 8.91 -14.45
CA ARG A 9 4.11 8.94 -14.36
C ARG A 9 4.72 8.06 -13.27
N GLU A 10 3.93 7.35 -12.47
CA GLU A 10 4.46 6.44 -11.45
C GLU A 10 4.56 4.98 -11.94
N PRO A 11 5.45 4.16 -11.36
CA PRO A 11 6.49 4.53 -10.39
C PRO A 11 7.67 5.23 -11.07
N ASN A 12 8.19 6.32 -10.50
CA ASN A 12 9.22 7.15 -11.13
C ASN A 12 10.59 7.17 -10.43
N ALA A 13 10.71 6.63 -9.22
CA ALA A 13 11.89 6.73 -8.37
C ALA A 13 12.42 8.18 -8.27
N GLY A 14 11.55 9.14 -7.99
CA GLY A 14 11.73 10.57 -8.28
C GLY A 14 12.94 11.21 -7.61
N ASN A 15 13.33 10.70 -6.44
CA ASN A 15 14.54 11.09 -5.71
C ASN A 15 15.53 9.92 -5.53
N SER A 16 15.54 8.96 -6.44
CA SER A 16 16.44 7.78 -6.45
C SER A 16 16.33 6.81 -5.26
N GLU A 17 15.36 6.97 -4.35
CA GLU A 17 15.13 6.09 -3.18
C GLU A 17 13.63 5.97 -2.79
N GLU A 18 12.74 5.99 -3.77
CA GLU A 18 11.29 5.83 -3.55
C GLU A 18 10.85 4.39 -3.88
N ASP A 19 10.92 3.49 -2.90
CA ASP A 19 10.66 2.04 -3.10
C ASP A 19 9.36 1.54 -2.43
N CYS A 20 8.67 2.38 -1.65
CA CYS A 20 7.45 2.00 -0.94
C CYS A 20 6.20 2.56 -1.64
N MET A 21 5.18 1.73 -1.84
CA MET A 21 3.91 2.15 -2.44
C MET A 21 3.03 2.87 -1.42
N VAL A 22 2.42 3.99 -1.83
CA VAL A 22 1.46 4.74 -1.03
C VAL A 22 0.17 5.04 -1.81
N PHE A 23 -0.96 5.03 -1.08
CA PHE A 23 -2.24 5.52 -1.58
C PHE A 23 -2.31 7.05 -1.42
N LEU A 24 -2.57 7.77 -2.50
CA LEU A 24 -2.75 9.22 -2.45
C LEU A 24 -4.22 9.55 -2.14
N TYR A 25 -4.46 10.33 -1.07
CA TYR A 25 -5.81 10.68 -0.59
C TYR A 25 -6.40 11.94 -1.25
N SER A 26 -5.69 12.58 -2.19
CA SER A 26 -6.08 13.86 -2.78
C SER A 26 -6.76 13.66 -4.13
N GLY A 27 -7.90 14.31 -4.36
CA GLY A 27 -8.76 14.11 -5.54
C GLY A 27 -8.15 14.50 -6.90
N SER A 28 -6.92 15.02 -6.93
CA SER A 28 -6.15 15.25 -8.16
C SER A 28 -5.18 14.11 -8.49
N SER A 29 -5.03 13.13 -7.60
CA SER A 29 -4.04 12.07 -7.67
C SER A 29 -4.73 10.71 -7.83
N ASN A 30 -5.19 10.40 -9.04
CA ASN A 30 -5.73 9.06 -9.31
C ASN A 30 -4.56 8.07 -9.41
N GLY A 31 -4.44 7.16 -8.43
CA GLY A 31 -3.50 6.02 -8.48
C GLY A 31 -2.50 5.96 -7.33
N TRP A 32 -1.57 5.01 -7.43
CA TRP A 32 -0.49 4.77 -6.48
C TRP A 32 0.73 5.62 -6.78
N ASN A 33 1.52 5.92 -5.75
CA ASN A 33 2.81 6.59 -5.86
C ASN A 33 3.87 5.74 -5.17
N ASP A 34 5.05 5.64 -5.75
CA ASP A 34 6.25 5.18 -5.06
C ASP A 34 6.83 6.34 -4.25
N ASN A 35 7.10 6.13 -2.97
CA ASN A 35 7.61 7.14 -2.06
C ASN A 35 8.70 6.55 -1.17
N HIS A 36 9.43 7.42 -0.49
CA HIS A 36 10.43 7.02 0.49
C HIS A 36 9.79 6.22 1.63
N CYS A 37 10.34 5.04 1.91
CA CYS A 37 9.82 4.14 2.94
C CYS A 37 9.84 4.70 4.37
N TYR A 38 10.63 5.75 4.64
CA TYR A 38 10.70 6.38 5.96
C TYR A 38 9.57 7.39 6.21
N VAL A 39 8.79 7.77 5.19
CA VAL A 39 7.69 8.72 5.33
C VAL A 39 6.50 8.01 5.98
N ARG A 40 5.91 8.63 7.01
CA ARG A 40 4.81 8.03 7.78
C ARG A 40 3.46 8.36 7.16
N TYR A 41 2.71 7.32 6.80
CA TYR A 41 1.33 7.40 6.31
C TYR A 41 0.39 6.57 7.18
N PRO A 42 -0.93 6.86 7.17
CA PRO A 42 -1.92 5.87 7.61
C PRO A 42 -1.79 4.58 6.78
N GLY A 43 -1.84 3.42 7.45
CA GLY A 43 -1.73 2.12 6.81
C GLY A 43 -3.07 1.43 6.58
N THR A 44 -3.12 0.54 5.60
CA THR A 44 -4.23 -0.41 5.39
C THR A 44 -3.73 -1.82 5.67
N CYS A 45 -4.51 -2.61 6.41
CA CYS A 45 -4.21 -4.00 6.71
C CYS A 45 -5.17 -4.92 5.93
N GLU A 46 -4.66 -6.03 5.43
CA GLU A 46 -5.46 -7.13 4.90
C GLU A 46 -5.50 -8.26 5.93
N LEU A 47 -6.68 -8.85 6.15
CA LEU A 47 -6.83 -10.06 6.93
C LEU A 47 -6.97 -11.23 5.95
N HIS A 48 -6.02 -12.16 6.00
CA HIS A 48 -6.13 -13.35 5.15
C HIS A 48 -7.21 -14.31 5.67
N PRO A 49 -7.92 -15.04 4.80
CA PRO A 49 -8.95 -15.99 5.22
C PRO A 49 -8.45 -17.06 6.21
N GLU A 50 -7.19 -17.48 6.09
CA GLU A 50 -6.51 -18.38 7.02
C GLU A 50 -6.20 -17.75 8.38
N ASP A 51 -6.16 -16.42 8.45
CA ASP A 51 -6.02 -15.66 9.69
C ASP A 51 -7.32 -15.56 10.48
N ASN A 52 -8.37 -16.30 10.06
CA ASN A 52 -9.69 -16.42 10.66
C ASN A 52 -9.66 -16.20 12.18
N LEU A 53 -9.89 -14.96 12.60
CA LEU A 53 -9.70 -14.54 13.98
C LEU A 53 -10.62 -15.33 14.91
N THR A 54 -11.78 -15.74 14.41
CA THR A 54 -12.73 -16.65 15.08
C THR A 54 -12.15 -18.03 15.41
N ALA A 55 -11.12 -18.52 14.70
CA ALA A 55 -10.42 -19.76 14.99
C ALA A 55 -9.22 -19.56 15.94
N LYS A 56 -8.57 -18.38 15.92
CA LYS A 56 -7.47 -18.04 16.84
C LYS A 56 -7.98 -17.80 18.28
N PHE A 57 -9.15 -17.19 18.46
CA PHE A 57 -9.74 -16.94 19.80
C PHE A 57 -10.51 -18.13 20.42
N ARG A 58 -10.66 -19.26 19.70
CA ARG A 58 -11.24 -20.51 20.24
C ARG A 58 -10.18 -21.46 20.84
N ARG A 59 -8.90 -21.07 20.82
CA ARG A 59 -7.79 -21.79 21.47
C ARG A 59 -7.30 -21.06 22.73
N LEU A 60 -8.22 -20.56 23.53
CA LEU A 60 -8.01 -20.20 24.93
C LEU A 60 -9.05 -20.93 25.77
#